data_AF-A0A958PRV6-F1
#
_entry.id   AF-A0A958PRV6-F1
#
_cell.length_a   1.000
_cell.length_b   1.000
_cell.length_c   1.000
_cell.angle_alpha   90.00
_cell.angle_beta   90.00
_cell.angle_gamma   90.00
#
_symmetry.space_group_name_H-M   'P 1'
#
loop_
_entity.id
_entity.type
_entity.pdbx_description
1 polymer ?
#
loop_
_entity_poly.entity_id
_entity_poly.type
_entity_poly.pdbx_seq_one_letter_code
_entity_poly.pdbx_strand_id
1 'polypeptide(L)'
;MIESLLSSASAEYRAFELLIINPETGKERRVISTFDHIQYPEYHPLESGEVVNYVTSWMCWDRTNHLQKYCPKPDQGQDLATLPKPKNNAP
;
A
#
# COMPACT_ATOMS: atom_id res chain seq x y z
N MET A 1 -41.19 -2.79 -7.12
CA MET A 1 -40.03 -2.39 -6.30
C MET A 1 -38.93 -3.37 -6.60
N ILE A 2 -37.85 -2.93 -7.24
CA ILE A 2 -36.67 -3.78 -7.50
C ILE A 2 -35.66 -3.40 -6.42
N GLU A 3 -35.43 -4.30 -5.47
CA GLU A 3 -34.34 -4.18 -4.50
C GLU A 3 -33.02 -4.38 -5.25
N SER A 4 -32.35 -3.28 -5.57
CA SER A 4 -30.98 -3.29 -6.07
C SER A 4 -30.06 -3.84 -4.99
N LEU A 5 -29.53 -5.04 -5.22
CA LEU A 5 -28.41 -5.61 -4.50
C LEU A 5 -27.18 -4.71 -4.71
N LEU A 6 -26.92 -3.83 -3.74
CA LEU A 6 -25.69 -3.05 -3.67
C LEU A 6 -24.54 -3.99 -3.31
N SER A 7 -23.98 -4.66 -4.32
CA SER A 7 -22.72 -5.41 -4.18
C SER A 7 -21.68 -4.43 -3.67
N SER A 8 -21.28 -4.63 -2.42
CA SER A 8 -20.28 -3.79 -1.79
C SER A 8 -18.91 -4.28 -2.29
N ALA A 9 -18.52 -3.85 -3.48
CA ALA A 9 -17.20 -4.17 -4.05
C ALA A 9 -16.12 -3.70 -3.06
N SER A 10 -15.34 -4.64 -2.55
CA SER A 10 -14.10 -4.34 -1.82
C SER A 10 -12.97 -4.56 -2.79
N ALA A 11 -12.22 -3.50 -3.11
CA ALA A 11 -11.01 -3.62 -3.90
C ALA A 11 -9.84 -3.88 -2.96
N GLU A 12 -9.19 -5.02 -3.14
CA GLU A 12 -7.86 -5.26 -2.59
C GLU A 12 -6.88 -4.24 -3.19
N TYR A 13 -5.91 -3.80 -2.40
CA TYR A 13 -4.90 -2.86 -2.87
C TYR A 13 -3.52 -3.24 -2.35
N ARG A 14 -2.48 -2.74 -3.01
CA ARG A 14 -1.09 -2.91 -2.56
C ARG A 14 -0.63 -1.67 -1.82
N ALA A 15 -0.08 -1.86 -0.63
CA ALA A 15 0.63 -0.82 0.10
C ALA A 15 2.14 -0.99 -0.11
N PHE A 16 2.83 0.13 -0.25
CA PHE A 16 4.27 0.22 -0.47
C PHE A 16 4.90 1.02 0.65
N GLU A 17 5.97 0.49 1.24
CA GLU A 17 6.88 1.26 2.08
C GLU A 17 7.98 1.84 1.17
N LEU A 18 8.09 3.16 1.16
CA LEU A 18 9.06 3.90 0.37
C LEU A 18 10.01 4.67 1.28
N LEU A 19 11.28 4.71 0.90
CA LEU A 19 12.32 5.53 1.52
C LEU A 19 12.62 6.71 0.61
N ILE A 20 12.30 7.92 1.05
CA ILE A 20 12.67 9.15 0.36
C ILE A 20 13.92 9.68 1.03
N ILE A 21 14.98 9.87 0.24
CA ILE A 21 16.28 10.33 0.72
C ILE A 21 16.77 11.48 -0.15
N ASN A 22 17.32 12.52 0.48
CA ASN A 22 18.11 13.52 -0.19
C ASN A 22 19.60 13.20 0.05
N PRO A 23 20.35 12.72 -0.95
CA PRO A 23 21.74 12.28 -0.77
C PRO A 23 22.70 13.44 -0.50
N GLU A 24 22.33 14.69 -0.84
CA GLU A 24 23.15 15.88 -0.63
C GLU A 24 23.08 16.35 0.83
N THR A 25 21.91 16.26 1.46
CA THR A 25 21.68 16.72 2.84
C THR A 25 21.67 15.59 3.86
N GLY A 26 21.57 14.33 3.41
CA GLY A 26 21.41 13.16 4.27
C GLY A 26 20.04 13.06 4.94
N LYS A 27 19.08 13.93 4.59
CA LYS A 27 17.72 13.84 5.13
C LYS A 27 17.00 12.63 4.55
N GLU A 28 16.29 11.92 5.42
CA GLU A 28 15.49 10.75 5.04
C GLU A 28 14.10 10.80 5.68
N ARG A 29 13.11 10.23 4.97
CA ARG A 29 11.76 9.99 5.48
C ARG A 29 11.20 8.71 4.90
N ARG A 30 10.44 7.98 5.72
CA ARG A 30 9.69 6.80 5.30
C ARG A 30 8.23 7.16 5.12
N VAL A 31 7.65 6.70 4.02
CA VAL A 31 6.23 6.89 3.73
C VAL A 31 5.60 5.56 3.33
N ILE A 32 4.32 5.41 3.66
CA ILE A 32 3.49 4.33 3.14
C ILE A 32 2.57 4.94 2.07
N SER A 33 2.45 4.27 0.93
CA SER A 33 1.70 4.73 -0.24
C SER A 33 0.99 3.58 -0.94
N THR A 34 -0.09 3.87 -1.67
CA THR A 34 -0.65 2.93 -2.68
C THR A 34 0.08 3.00 -4.01
N PHE A 35 0.91 4.01 -4.22
CA PHE A 35 1.78 4.17 -5.39
C PHE A 35 3.15 3.60 -5.12
N ASP A 36 3.72 2.90 -6.11
CA ASP A 36 5.10 2.45 -6.05
C ASP A 36 6.10 3.60 -6.21
N HIS A 37 7.40 3.32 -6.06
CA HIS A 37 8.46 4.31 -6.20
C HIS A 37 8.54 5.03 -7.56
N ILE A 38 7.99 4.45 -8.63
CA ILE A 38 7.96 5.04 -9.98
C ILE A 38 6.77 5.97 -10.12
N GLN A 39 5.61 5.55 -9.63
CA GLN A 39 4.36 6.31 -9.69
C GLN A 39 4.30 7.42 -8.65
N TYR A 40 4.90 7.23 -7.48
CA TYR A 40 4.83 8.16 -6.36
C TYR A 40 5.21 9.60 -6.74
N PRO A 41 6.33 9.86 -7.45
CA PRO A 41 6.72 11.20 -7.86
C PRO A 41 5.72 11.89 -8.81
N GLU A 42 4.87 11.13 -9.52
CA GLU A 42 3.86 11.67 -10.43
C GLU A 42 2.72 12.37 -9.65
N TYR A 43 2.42 11.91 -8.43
CA TYR A 43 1.32 12.41 -7.60
C TYR A 43 1.81 13.16 -6.35
N HIS A 44 3.05 12.92 -5.92
CA HIS A 44 3.66 13.51 -4.73
C HIS A 44 4.99 14.18 -5.12
N PRO A 45 4.98 15.51 -5.31
CA PRO A 45 6.20 16.25 -5.65
C PRO A 45 7.30 16.02 -4.61
N LEU A 46 8.49 15.74 -5.11
CA LEU A 46 9.70 15.60 -4.30
C LEU A 46 10.39 16.96 -4.15
N GLU A 47 11.07 17.17 -3.03
CA GLU A 47 11.97 18.30 -2.87
C GLU A 47 13.19 18.16 -3.80
N SER A 48 13.88 19.26 -4.08
CA SER A 48 15.07 19.24 -4.94
C SER A 48 16.12 18.26 -4.41
N GLY A 49 16.59 17.36 -5.28
CA GLY A 49 17.59 16.35 -4.93
C GLY A 49 17.04 15.14 -4.16
N GLU A 50 15.76 15.10 -3.80
CA GLU A 50 15.17 13.89 -3.21
C GLU A 50 15.03 12.76 -4.25
N VAL A 51 15.24 11.53 -3.80
CA VAL A 51 15.07 10.29 -4.57
C VAL A 51 14.16 9.34 -3.78
N VAL A 52 13.25 8.68 -4.47
CA VAL A 52 12.33 7.68 -3.88
C VAL A 52 12.86 6.28 -4.16
N ASN A 53 13.05 5.50 -3.10
CA ASN A 53 13.48 4.11 -3.17
C ASN A 53 12.39 3.18 -2.64
N TYR A 54 12.22 2.04 -3.32
CA TYR A 54 11.37 0.97 -2.84
C TYR A 54 12.02 0.23 -1.66
N VAL A 55 11.26 0.02 -0.57
CA VAL A 55 11.70 -0.80 0.56
C VAL A 55 10.98 -2.15 0.55
N THR A 56 9.65 -2.15 0.54
CA THR A 56 8.84 -3.37 0.52
C THR A 56 7.39 -3.07 0.12
N SER A 57 6.58 -4.11 -0.08
CA SER A 57 5.13 -3.98 -0.29
C SER A 57 4.37 -5.16 0.30
N TRP A 58 3.09 -4.94 0.62
CA TRP A 58 2.17 -5.98 1.06
C TRP A 58 0.77 -5.74 0.49
N MET A 59 -0.02 -6.81 0.43
CA MET A 59 -1.43 -6.73 0.04
C MET A 59 -2.26 -6.32 1.24
N CYS A 60 -3.15 -5.37 1.01
CA CYS A 60 -4.23 -4.99 1.90
C CYS A 60 -5.54 -5.55 1.32
N TRP A 61 -6.22 -6.35 2.13
CA TRP A 61 -7.44 -7.07 1.73
C TRP A 61 -8.72 -6.28 2.07
N ASP A 62 -8.58 -5.16 2.78
CA ASP A 62 -9.67 -4.27 3.17
C ASP A 62 -9.83 -3.07 2.23
N ARG A 63 -10.99 -2.39 2.30
CA ARG A 63 -11.30 -1.21 1.47
C ARG A 63 -10.38 -0.02 1.77
N THR A 64 -10.04 0.73 0.72
CA THR A 64 -9.48 2.08 0.81
C THR A 64 -10.59 3.13 0.96
N ASN A 65 -11.42 3.06 2.01
CA ASN A 65 -12.34 4.18 2.25
C ASN A 65 -11.51 5.42 2.59
N HIS A 66 -11.84 6.56 1.95
CA HIS A 66 -11.03 7.78 1.72
C HIS A 66 -10.33 8.47 2.91
N LEU A 67 -10.32 7.89 4.12
CA LEU A 67 -9.66 8.39 5.33
C LEU A 67 -9.06 7.28 6.20
N GLN A 68 -9.10 6.01 5.78
CA GLN A 68 -8.54 4.91 6.57
C GLN A 68 -7.01 4.89 6.49
N LYS A 69 -6.38 4.66 7.65
CA LYS A 69 -4.94 4.36 7.72
C LYS A 69 -4.65 3.10 6.90
N TYR A 70 -3.48 3.05 6.26
CA TYR A 70 -3.01 1.87 5.55
C TYR A 70 -3.06 0.62 6.43
N CYS A 71 -3.36 -0.53 5.82
CA CYS A 71 -3.34 -1.79 6.58
C CYS A 71 -1.93 -2.06 7.13
N PRO A 72 -1.80 -2.67 8.32
CA PRO A 72 -0.50 -2.93 8.92
C PRO A 72 0.31 -3.88 8.04
N LYS A 73 1.61 -3.65 7.99
CA LYS A 73 2.56 -4.58 7.38
C LYS A 73 2.49 -5.91 8.14
N PRO A 74 2.35 -7.06 7.45
CA PRO A 74 2.37 -8.35 8.12
C PRO A 74 3.73 -8.58 8.79
N ASP A 75 3.71 -9.14 10.00
CA ASP A 75 4.94 -9.48 10.72
C ASP A 75 5.79 -10.42 9.87
N GLN A 76 7.06 -10.05 9.62
CA GLN A 76 8.02 -10.82 8.81
C GLN A 76 8.48 -12.14 9.48
N GLY A 77 7.71 -12.66 10.43
CA GLY A 77 8.01 -13.85 11.24
C GLY A 77 7.29 -15.12 10.82
N GLN A 78 6.51 -15.12 9.74
CA GLN A 78 5.93 -16.33 9.18
C GLN A 78 6.34 -16.47 7.72
N ASP A 79 7.05 -17.57 7.44
CA ASP A 79 7.41 -18.03 6.10
C ASP A 79 6.32 -17.69 5.08
N LEU A 80 6.70 -17.03 3.99
CA LEU A 80 5.83 -16.67 2.86
C LEU A 80 5.15 -17.89 2.19
N ALA A 81 5.44 -19.11 2.65
CA ALA A 81 4.78 -20.35 2.26
C ALA A 81 3.53 -20.68 3.11
N THR A 82 3.27 -19.98 4.22
CA THR A 82 2.22 -20.34 5.19
C THR A 82 1.20 -19.23 5.43
N LEU A 83 1.16 -18.16 4.62
CA LEU A 83 0.00 -17.26 4.65
C LEU A 83 -1.20 -18.03 4.09
N PRO A 84 -2.23 -18.37 4.90
CA PRO A 84 -3.41 -18.98 4.36
C PRO A 84 -4.08 -17.97 3.45
N LYS A 85 -4.23 -18.30 2.16
CA LYS A 85 -5.17 -17.59 1.28
C LYS A 85 -6.50 -17.51 2.04
N PRO A 86 -7.10 -16.31 2.22
CA PRO A 86 -8.43 -16.24 2.79
C PRO A 86 -9.34 -17.13 1.95
N LYS A 87 -10.04 -18.05 2.60
CA LYS A 87 -10.93 -18.99 1.93
C LYS A 87 -12.01 -18.17 1.23
N ASN A 88 -12.02 -18.24 -0.10
CA ASN A 88 -13.10 -17.73 -0.92
C ASN A 88 -14.40 -18.40 -0.47
N ASN A 89 -15.20 -17.72 0.35
CA ASN A 89 -16.62 -18.03 0.41
C ASN A 89 -17.27 -17.29 -0.76
N ALA A 90 -17.05 -17.83 -1.96
CA ALA A 90 -17.90 -17.52 -3.10
C ALA A 90 -19.29 -18.14 -2.84
N PRO A 91 -20.39 -17.43 -3.18
CA PRO A 91 -21.74 -17.96 -3.06
C PRO A 91 -21.98 -19.17 -3.98
#